data_AF-A0A4U5UG68-F1
#
_entry.id   AF-A0A4U5UG68-F1
#
_cell.length_a   1.000
_cell.length_b   1.000
_cell.length_c   1.000
_cell.angle_alpha   90.00
_cell.angle_beta   90.00
_cell.angle_gamma   90.00
#
_symmetry.space_group_name_H-M   'P 1'
#
loop_
_entity.id
_entity.type
_entity.pdbx_description
1 polymer ?
#
loop_
_entity_poly.entity_id
_entity_poly.type
_entity_poly.pdbx_seq_one_letter_code
_entity_poly.pdbx_strand_id
1 'polypeptide(L)'
;MNDVCAVAKDPSRSKHLRTIRGVIKTEPINHFDFCDQMKREMDESFRSNLNSIVKKSCKTKYRFYTLVTSDDTFFEQTKAQLEAEGHTAVQPSEFFLTEDTSSSLLIILRNEDIAEHICEVPHLLELKKSPSVQFAGIDEPDDVVNLTHQELFMRGGFIMFDRATLESLSLSNMKKMSEILQELSRTGKWKWMLHYRDSRWIKENARLSAEAKEKKHFLNQCHEVGLLEVLPYHECDLMSKDQPDYLTCLVRLQVQNISARYPVFITDTTDSAFGTNGILTMTLSSFLTCSLSETFAV
;
A
#
# COMPACT_ATOMS: atom_id res chain seq x y z
N MET A 1 64.75 72.09 -7.12
CA MET A 1 63.69 72.66 -7.99
C MET A 1 62.51 73.04 -7.10
N ASN A 2 61.78 74.07 -7.48
CA ASN A 2 61.04 74.94 -6.54
C ASN A 2 59.70 74.36 -6.03
N ASP A 3 59.49 74.56 -4.73
CA ASP A 3 58.30 75.13 -4.05
C ASP A 3 56.87 74.55 -4.13
N VAL A 4 56.22 74.57 -2.93
CA VAL A 4 54.83 75.00 -2.64
C VAL A 4 53.69 74.09 -3.13
N CYS A 5 52.67 73.65 -2.37
CA CYS A 5 52.24 73.76 -0.94
C CYS A 5 51.08 72.73 -0.71
N ALA A 6 50.42 72.48 0.43
CA ALA A 6 50.47 72.84 1.87
C ALA A 6 49.69 71.70 2.63
N VAL A 7 49.86 71.36 3.92
CA VAL A 7 49.49 72.06 5.18
C VAL A 7 48.04 72.62 5.17
N ALA A 8 47.12 72.37 6.11
CA ALA A 8 46.91 71.38 7.18
C ALA A 8 45.47 71.58 7.73
N LYS A 9 44.97 70.70 8.62
CA LYS A 9 44.08 71.07 9.76
C LYS A 9 43.83 69.92 10.76
N ASP A 10 44.55 70.01 11.89
CA ASP A 10 44.09 69.62 13.24
C ASP A 10 43.05 70.71 13.71
N PRO A 11 42.36 70.66 14.88
CA PRO A 11 42.48 69.78 16.06
C PRO A 11 41.12 69.10 16.42
N SER A 12 40.84 68.50 17.59
CA SER A 12 41.49 68.55 18.91
C SER A 12 41.24 67.32 19.81
N ARG A 13 41.65 67.41 21.09
CA ARG A 13 41.35 66.45 22.16
C ARG A 13 40.24 66.98 23.08
N SER A 14 39.40 66.07 23.59
CA SER A 14 38.88 66.18 24.96
C SER A 14 38.78 64.80 25.62
N LYS A 15 39.08 64.75 26.91
CA LYS A 15 39.06 63.53 27.74
C LYS A 15 37.74 63.50 28.52
N HIS A 16 37.07 62.35 28.63
CA HIS A 16 36.97 61.62 29.92
C HIS A 16 35.96 60.45 29.91
N LEU A 17 36.19 59.56 30.89
CA LEU A 17 35.24 58.66 31.56
C LEU A 17 34.81 57.37 30.86
N ARG A 18 35.01 56.28 31.62
CA ARG A 18 34.57 54.90 31.39
C ARG A 18 33.04 54.84 31.33
N THR A 19 32.47 53.88 30.58
CA THR A 19 31.44 52.92 31.07
C THR A 19 31.21 51.78 30.07
N ILE A 20 31.59 50.57 30.49
CA ILE A 20 30.90 49.26 30.42
C ILE A 20 30.06 48.86 29.17
N ARG A 21 30.26 47.57 28.79
CA ARG A 21 29.35 46.59 28.14
C ARG A 21 29.33 46.50 26.61
N GLY A 22 29.41 45.26 26.12
CA GLY A 22 28.94 44.90 24.77
C GLY A 22 29.93 44.20 23.82
N VAL A 23 30.78 43.26 24.29
CA VAL A 23 31.38 42.31 23.33
C VAL A 23 30.31 41.29 22.95
N ILE A 24 29.72 41.43 21.76
CA ILE A 24 28.94 40.36 21.16
C ILE A 24 29.93 39.28 20.70
N LYS A 25 30.17 38.30 21.56
CA LYS A 25 30.64 36.99 21.12
C LYS A 25 29.41 36.23 20.63
N THR A 26 29.26 36.11 19.33
CA THR A 26 28.40 35.08 18.74
C THR A 26 29.07 33.73 19.01
N GLU A 27 28.57 33.03 20.02
CA GLU A 27 28.91 31.62 20.24
C GLU A 27 28.38 30.79 19.07
N PRO A 28 29.11 29.73 18.63
CA PRO A 28 28.59 28.81 17.64
C PRO A 28 27.42 28.06 18.28
N ILE A 29 26.20 28.34 17.82
CA ILE A 29 25.01 27.64 18.28
C ILE A 29 25.15 26.17 17.90
N ASN A 30 25.03 25.26 18.88
CA ASN A 30 25.09 23.81 18.68
C ASN A 30 23.86 23.32 17.89
N HIS A 31 23.89 23.54 16.57
CA HIS A 31 22.83 23.15 15.65
C HIS A 31 22.60 21.63 15.66
N PHE A 32 23.66 20.85 15.87
CA PHE A 32 23.63 19.40 15.94
C PHE A 32 22.84 18.89 17.16
N ASP A 33 23.11 19.43 18.36
CA ASP A 33 22.38 19.07 19.59
C ASP A 33 20.88 19.37 19.47
N PHE A 34 20.50 20.48 18.84
CA PHE A 34 19.09 20.84 18.67
C PHE A 34 18.37 19.90 17.71
N CYS A 35 19.01 19.48 16.62
CA CYS A 35 18.43 18.50 15.70
C CYS A 35 18.31 17.11 16.33
N ASP A 36 19.32 16.67 17.09
CA ASP A 36 19.26 15.39 17.81
C ASP A 36 18.24 15.41 18.95
N GLN A 37 18.10 16.54 19.65
CA GLN A 37 17.08 16.71 20.69
C GLN A 37 15.67 16.72 20.10
N MET A 38 15.45 17.48 19.02
CA MET A 38 14.17 17.49 18.31
C MET A 38 13.82 16.10 17.75
N LYS A 39 14.81 15.35 17.26
CA LYS A 39 14.62 13.98 16.81
C LYS A 39 14.21 13.05 17.96
N ARG A 40 14.90 13.11 19.11
CA ARG A 40 14.52 12.33 20.31
C ARG A 40 13.14 12.70 20.84
N GLU A 41 12.80 13.98 20.90
CA GLU A 41 11.48 14.46 21.34
C GLU A 41 10.38 14.06 20.36
N MET A 42 10.65 14.08 19.04
CA MET A 42 9.73 13.59 18.03
C MET A 42 9.57 12.06 18.10
N ASP A 43 10.65 11.30 18.29
CA ASP A 43 10.63 9.84 18.45
C ASP A 43 9.90 9.43 19.74
N GLU A 44 10.11 10.12 20.87
CA GLU A 44 9.36 9.88 22.11
C GLU A 44 7.90 10.35 22.02
N SER A 45 7.62 11.47 21.36
CA SER A 45 6.24 11.91 21.08
C SER A 45 5.52 10.91 20.17
N PHE A 46 6.18 10.39 19.15
CA PHE A 46 5.64 9.36 18.26
C PHE A 46 5.43 8.03 18.99
N ARG A 47 6.40 7.57 19.79
CA ARG A 47 6.30 6.33 20.58
C ARG A 47 5.30 6.45 21.73
N SER A 48 5.16 7.61 22.37
CA SER A 48 4.15 7.84 23.42
C SER A 48 2.75 8.00 22.83
N ASN A 49 2.60 8.64 21.66
CA ASN A 49 1.34 8.65 20.93
C ASN A 49 0.96 7.24 20.45
N LEU A 50 1.87 6.49 19.84
CA LEU A 50 1.67 5.07 19.51
C LEU A 50 1.28 4.27 20.75
N ASN A 51 2.04 4.35 21.84
CA ASN A 51 1.70 3.68 23.10
C ASN A 51 0.32 4.12 23.65
N SER A 52 -0.10 5.36 23.42
CA SER A 52 -1.44 5.85 23.80
C SER A 52 -2.55 5.33 22.88
N ILE A 53 -2.26 5.11 21.59
CA ILE A 53 -3.17 4.56 20.58
C ILE A 53 -3.29 3.05 20.80
N VAL A 54 -2.18 2.33 21.00
CA VAL A 54 -2.11 0.93 21.42
C VAL A 54 -2.86 0.72 22.74
N LYS A 55 -2.59 1.50 23.79
CA LYS A 55 -3.34 1.42 25.07
C LYS A 55 -4.82 1.82 24.96
N LYS A 56 -5.24 2.51 23.90
CA LYS A 56 -6.66 2.73 23.57
C LYS A 56 -7.24 1.57 22.76
N SER A 57 -6.45 0.97 21.86
CA SER A 57 -6.79 -0.22 21.06
C SER A 57 -7.00 -1.46 21.93
N CYS A 58 -6.20 -1.67 22.99
CA CYS A 58 -6.38 -2.75 23.97
C CYS A 58 -7.73 -2.73 24.74
N LYS A 59 -8.63 -1.77 24.48
CA LYS A 59 -9.98 -1.72 25.06
C LYS A 59 -11.08 -2.14 24.09
N THR A 60 -10.82 -2.16 22.78
CA THR A 60 -11.83 -2.52 21.79
C THR A 60 -11.84 -4.04 21.63
N LYS A 61 -12.83 -4.70 22.22
CA LYS A 61 -13.07 -6.12 21.93
C LYS A 61 -13.51 -6.25 20.48
N TYR A 62 -12.95 -7.24 19.80
CA TYR A 62 -13.21 -7.51 18.39
C TYR A 62 -13.55 -8.98 18.21
N ARG A 63 -14.14 -9.29 17.06
CA ARG A 63 -14.51 -10.63 16.64
C ARG A 63 -13.34 -11.22 15.84
N PHE A 64 -13.07 -12.51 15.94
CA PHE A 64 -11.99 -13.13 15.17
C PHE A 64 -12.34 -14.51 14.62
N TYR A 65 -11.75 -14.85 13.49
CA TYR A 65 -11.79 -16.17 12.89
C TYR A 65 -10.39 -16.59 12.51
N THR A 66 -10.01 -17.81 12.90
CA THR A 66 -8.72 -18.39 12.56
C THR A 66 -8.93 -19.50 11.54
N LEU A 67 -8.25 -19.41 10.40
CA LEU A 67 -8.26 -20.49 9.41
C LEU A 67 -7.37 -21.63 9.94
N VAL A 68 -7.99 -22.76 10.27
CA VAL A 68 -7.32 -23.96 10.77
C VAL A 68 -6.91 -24.83 9.58
N THR A 69 -5.61 -25.03 9.43
CA THR A 69 -4.96 -25.75 8.31
C THR A 69 -4.33 -27.09 8.75
N SER A 70 -4.14 -27.28 10.06
CA SER A 70 -3.53 -28.48 10.67
C SER A 70 -4.18 -28.81 12.02
N ASP A 71 -4.00 -30.07 12.45
CA ASP A 71 -4.49 -30.60 13.74
C ASP A 71 -3.49 -30.36 14.91
N ASP A 72 -2.59 -29.38 14.80
CA ASP A 72 -1.62 -29.07 15.85
C ASP A 72 -2.17 -28.06 16.89
N THR A 73 -1.47 -27.91 18.02
CA THR A 73 -1.96 -27.09 19.14
C THR A 73 -1.90 -25.59 18.89
N PHE A 74 -1.29 -25.10 17.80
CA PHE A 74 -1.09 -23.68 17.54
C PHE A 74 -2.40 -22.91 17.48
N PHE A 75 -3.36 -23.42 16.71
CA PHE A 75 -4.65 -22.76 16.49
C PHE A 75 -5.52 -22.76 17.76
N GLU A 76 -5.46 -23.85 18.55
CA GLU A 76 -6.12 -23.92 19.86
C GLU A 76 -5.52 -22.92 20.85
N GLN A 77 -4.18 -22.80 20.89
CA GLN A 77 -3.48 -21.84 21.75
C GLN A 77 -3.78 -20.39 21.36
N THR A 78 -3.71 -20.06 20.06
CA THR A 78 -4.05 -18.72 19.53
C THR A 78 -5.47 -18.33 19.92
N LYS A 79 -6.43 -19.26 19.74
CA LYS A 79 -7.83 -19.03 20.10
C LYS A 79 -7.99 -18.82 21.60
N ALA A 80 -7.44 -19.71 22.43
CA ALA A 80 -7.56 -19.64 23.88
C ALA A 80 -6.95 -18.34 24.45
N GLN A 81 -5.84 -17.88 23.86
CA GLN A 81 -5.21 -16.62 24.25
C GLN A 81 -6.06 -15.40 23.88
N LEU A 82 -6.63 -15.35 22.67
CA LEU A 82 -7.53 -14.28 22.26
C LEU A 82 -8.83 -14.26 23.07
N GLU A 83 -9.40 -15.43 23.41
CA GLU A 83 -10.56 -15.53 24.30
C GLU A 83 -10.23 -15.12 25.74
N ALA A 84 -9.03 -15.41 26.24
CA ALA A 84 -8.56 -14.93 27.56
C ALA A 84 -8.37 -13.41 27.60
N GLU A 85 -7.90 -12.81 26.51
CA GLU A 85 -7.91 -11.35 26.30
C GLU A 85 -9.32 -10.81 25.95
N GLY A 86 -10.36 -11.64 25.96
CA GLY A 86 -11.76 -11.24 25.84
C GLY A 86 -12.21 -10.86 24.43
N HIS A 87 -11.54 -11.36 23.39
CA HIS A 87 -12.00 -11.31 22.01
C HIS A 87 -12.95 -12.49 21.73
N THR A 88 -13.84 -12.33 20.73
CA THR A 88 -14.90 -13.33 20.45
C THR A 88 -14.56 -14.14 19.21
N ALA A 89 -14.33 -15.44 19.35
CA ALA A 89 -14.21 -16.35 18.21
C ALA A 89 -15.56 -16.48 17.48
N VAL A 90 -15.55 -16.48 16.14
CA VAL A 90 -16.76 -16.58 15.31
C VAL A 90 -16.63 -17.64 14.20
N GLN A 91 -17.76 -18.14 13.72
CA GLN A 91 -17.85 -19.02 12.56
C GLN A 91 -18.06 -18.23 11.25
N PRO A 92 -17.78 -18.82 10.07
CA PRO A 92 -18.02 -18.18 8.76
C PRO A 92 -19.45 -17.68 8.54
N SER A 93 -20.45 -18.41 9.04
CA SER A 93 -21.86 -18.02 9.00
C SER A 93 -22.17 -16.73 9.77
N GLU A 94 -21.28 -16.31 10.67
CA GLU A 94 -21.47 -15.16 11.53
C GLU A 94 -20.79 -13.89 11.00
N PHE A 95 -19.89 -13.98 10.01
CA PHE A 95 -19.03 -12.87 9.55
C PHE A 95 -19.80 -11.57 9.29
N PHE A 96 -21.02 -11.67 8.74
CA PHE A 96 -21.84 -10.52 8.34
C PHE A 96 -23.06 -10.28 9.24
N LEU A 97 -23.12 -10.87 10.44
CA LEU A 97 -24.20 -10.60 11.41
C LEU A 97 -24.09 -9.17 11.97
N THR A 98 -25.21 -8.44 11.94
CA THR A 98 -25.26 -6.97 12.05
C THR A 98 -25.68 -6.42 13.41
N GLU A 99 -25.69 -7.22 14.49
CA GLU A 99 -26.25 -6.77 15.77
C GLU A 99 -25.43 -5.67 16.47
N ASP A 100 -24.11 -5.60 16.24
CA ASP A 100 -23.25 -4.50 16.67
C ASP A 100 -22.31 -4.02 15.54
N THR A 101 -22.71 -2.95 14.86
CA THR A 101 -21.96 -2.27 13.77
C THR A 101 -20.62 -1.65 14.20
N SER A 102 -20.23 -1.80 15.48
CA SER A 102 -19.01 -1.27 16.08
C SER A 102 -17.88 -2.29 16.23
N SER A 103 -18.17 -3.59 16.06
CA SER A 103 -17.18 -4.66 16.23
C SER A 103 -16.42 -4.95 14.92
N SER A 104 -15.10 -4.74 14.93
CA SER A 104 -14.23 -5.19 13.83
C SER A 104 -14.10 -6.72 13.81
N LEU A 105 -13.79 -7.26 12.64
CA LEU A 105 -13.52 -8.70 12.44
C LEU A 105 -12.06 -8.88 12.01
N LEU A 106 -11.32 -9.70 12.75
CA LEU A 106 -9.95 -10.10 12.41
C LEU A 106 -9.93 -11.52 11.84
N ILE A 107 -9.44 -11.67 10.62
CA ILE A 107 -9.18 -12.97 9.99
C ILE A 107 -7.71 -13.33 10.22
N ILE A 108 -7.44 -14.48 10.82
CA ILE A 108 -6.11 -14.92 11.23
C ILE A 108 -5.71 -16.16 10.43
N LEU A 109 -4.49 -16.13 9.88
CA LEU A 109 -3.82 -17.27 9.25
C LEU A 109 -2.42 -17.44 9.84
N ARG A 110 -1.87 -18.65 9.79
CA ARG A 110 -0.45 -18.85 10.06
C ARG A 110 0.38 -18.42 8.84
N ASN A 111 1.51 -17.75 9.05
CA ASN A 111 2.32 -17.19 7.96
C ASN A 111 2.82 -18.24 6.96
N GLU A 112 3.26 -19.42 7.43
CA GLU A 112 3.70 -20.52 6.57
C GLU A 112 2.59 -21.03 5.63
N ASP A 113 1.32 -20.94 6.05
CA ASP A 113 0.17 -21.48 5.32
C ASP A 113 -0.44 -20.49 4.30
N ILE A 114 -0.14 -19.19 4.40
CA ILE A 114 -0.76 -18.14 3.56
C ILE A 114 -0.62 -18.46 2.06
N ALA A 115 0.52 -19.00 1.64
CA ALA A 115 0.79 -19.22 0.23
C ALA A 115 -0.14 -20.26 -0.43
N GLU A 116 -0.62 -21.24 0.34
CA GLU A 116 -1.46 -22.33 -0.12
C GLU A 116 -2.94 -22.07 0.24
N HIS A 117 -3.20 -21.59 1.46
CA HIS A 117 -4.55 -21.57 2.04
C HIS A 117 -5.27 -20.20 2.02
N ILE A 118 -4.63 -19.09 1.62
CA ILE A 118 -5.28 -17.76 1.70
C ILE A 118 -6.59 -17.68 0.90
N CYS A 119 -6.72 -18.43 -0.19
CA CYS A 119 -7.92 -18.45 -1.04
C CYS A 119 -9.04 -19.37 -0.49
N GLU A 120 -8.76 -20.15 0.55
CA GLU A 120 -9.73 -21.01 1.23
C GLU A 120 -10.52 -20.27 2.32
N VAL A 121 -10.09 -19.04 2.67
CA VAL A 121 -10.83 -18.14 3.58
C VAL A 121 -12.27 -17.95 3.05
N PRO A 122 -13.31 -18.32 3.81
CA PRO A 122 -14.68 -18.21 3.35
C PRO A 122 -15.08 -16.76 3.05
N HIS A 123 -15.75 -16.53 1.93
CA HIS A 123 -16.21 -15.19 1.51
C HIS A 123 -15.08 -14.15 1.38
N LEU A 124 -13.88 -14.58 0.96
CA LEU A 124 -12.68 -13.74 0.91
C LEU A 124 -12.88 -12.39 0.19
N LEU A 125 -13.55 -12.36 -0.96
CA LEU A 125 -13.77 -11.10 -1.69
C LEU A 125 -14.71 -10.15 -0.92
N GLU A 126 -15.77 -10.67 -0.33
CA GLU A 126 -16.76 -9.92 0.46
C GLU A 126 -16.12 -9.37 1.75
N LEU A 127 -15.31 -10.19 2.43
CA LEU A 127 -14.50 -9.77 3.58
C LEU A 127 -13.54 -8.65 3.19
N LYS A 128 -12.82 -8.78 2.06
CA LYS A 128 -11.90 -7.74 1.58
C LYS A 128 -12.63 -6.45 1.19
N LYS A 129 -13.86 -6.51 0.68
CA LYS A 129 -14.71 -5.32 0.43
C LYS A 129 -15.21 -4.62 1.71
N SER A 130 -15.21 -5.31 2.86
CA SER A 130 -15.67 -4.72 4.12
C SER A 130 -14.53 -3.95 4.81
N PRO A 131 -14.65 -2.64 5.08
CA PRO A 131 -13.59 -1.86 5.72
C PRO A 131 -13.41 -2.21 7.21
N SER A 132 -14.40 -2.84 7.86
CA SER A 132 -14.29 -3.31 9.26
C SER A 132 -13.53 -4.63 9.40
N VAL A 133 -13.10 -5.25 8.30
CA VAL A 133 -12.36 -6.52 8.29
C VAL A 133 -10.87 -6.29 8.11
N GLN A 134 -10.10 -6.83 9.05
CA GLN A 134 -8.65 -6.88 9.04
C GLN A 134 -8.17 -8.33 8.84
N PHE A 135 -6.96 -8.49 8.29
CA PHE A 135 -6.35 -9.80 8.08
C PHE A 135 -4.95 -9.80 8.70
N ALA A 136 -4.62 -10.86 9.44
CA ALA A 136 -3.34 -11.03 10.13
C ALA A 136 -2.72 -12.38 9.78
N GLY A 137 -1.42 -12.36 9.52
CA GLY A 137 -0.55 -13.52 9.47
C GLY A 137 0.26 -13.63 10.76
N ILE A 138 0.34 -14.81 11.37
CA ILE A 138 1.04 -15.05 12.64
C ILE A 138 2.05 -16.20 12.54
N ASP A 139 3.15 -16.08 13.29
CA ASP A 139 4.16 -17.13 13.48
C ASP A 139 4.03 -17.77 14.88
N GLU A 140 3.56 -17.03 15.89
CA GLU A 140 3.36 -17.46 17.27
C GLU A 140 1.94 -17.14 17.78
N PRO A 141 1.36 -17.91 18.72
CA PRO A 141 0.01 -17.68 19.23
C PRO A 141 -0.25 -16.29 19.85
N ASP A 142 0.80 -15.63 20.35
CA ASP A 142 0.71 -14.34 21.03
C ASP A 142 0.92 -13.12 20.12
N ASP A 143 1.22 -13.32 18.83
CA ASP A 143 1.54 -12.24 17.86
C ASP A 143 0.43 -11.19 17.69
N VAL A 144 -0.83 -11.62 17.83
CA VAL A 144 -1.97 -10.70 17.74
C VAL A 144 -2.05 -9.81 18.98
N VAL A 145 -1.81 -10.37 20.17
CA VAL A 145 -1.86 -9.64 21.45
C VAL A 145 -0.65 -8.71 21.60
N ASN A 146 0.53 -9.18 21.15
CA ASN A 146 1.78 -8.43 21.16
C ASN A 146 1.90 -7.39 20.03
N LEU A 147 0.97 -7.39 19.06
CA LEU A 147 1.00 -6.55 17.86
C LEU A 147 2.26 -6.77 16.99
N THR A 148 2.74 -8.02 16.93
CA THR A 148 3.88 -8.46 16.11
C THR A 148 3.47 -9.22 14.83
N HIS A 149 2.18 -9.54 14.70
CA HIS A 149 1.59 -10.14 13.49
C HIS A 149 1.83 -9.32 12.20
N GLN A 150 1.86 -10.03 11.06
CA GLN A 150 1.91 -9.43 9.74
C GLN A 150 0.53 -8.93 9.30
N GLU A 151 0.38 -7.64 8.99
CA GLU A 151 -0.86 -7.13 8.37
C GLU A 151 -0.99 -7.59 6.90
N LEU A 152 -2.11 -8.25 6.59
CA LEU A 152 -2.44 -8.73 5.24
C LEU A 152 -3.60 -7.90 4.65
N PHE A 153 -3.70 -7.85 3.32
CA PHE A 153 -4.76 -7.14 2.58
C PHE A 153 -5.07 -5.73 3.10
N MET A 154 -4.01 -4.99 3.49
CA MET A 154 -4.14 -3.69 4.13
C MET A 154 -4.92 -2.69 3.28
N ARG A 155 -4.40 -2.38 2.09
CA ARG A 155 -4.90 -1.29 1.23
C ARG A 155 -4.30 -1.39 -0.16
N GLY A 156 -4.75 -0.54 -1.07
CA GLY A 156 -4.20 -0.54 -2.42
C GLY A 156 -4.64 -1.76 -3.23
N GLY A 157 -3.97 -2.01 -4.34
CA GLY A 157 -4.35 -3.06 -5.27
C GLY A 157 -3.46 -3.13 -6.49
N PHE A 158 -3.82 -4.02 -7.42
CA PHE A 158 -3.27 -4.02 -8.76
C PHE A 158 -4.34 -4.41 -9.76
N ILE A 159 -4.25 -3.85 -10.96
CA ILE A 159 -5.14 -4.21 -12.07
C ILE A 159 -4.39 -5.08 -13.07
N MET A 160 -5.08 -6.05 -13.65
CA MET A 160 -4.63 -6.84 -14.79
C MET A 160 -5.76 -6.93 -15.81
N PHE A 161 -5.43 -6.91 -17.09
CA PHE A 161 -6.39 -7.08 -18.18
C PHE A 161 -6.31 -8.50 -18.73
N ASP A 162 -7.45 -9.04 -19.18
CA ASP A 162 -7.41 -10.10 -20.19
C ASP A 162 -6.88 -9.55 -21.53
N ARG A 163 -6.48 -10.46 -22.41
CA ARG A 163 -5.90 -10.08 -23.70
C ARG A 163 -6.89 -9.35 -24.61
N ALA A 164 -8.13 -9.79 -24.72
CA ALA A 164 -9.11 -9.17 -25.62
C ALA A 164 -9.43 -7.71 -25.21
N THR A 165 -9.54 -7.48 -23.91
CA THR A 165 -9.80 -6.16 -23.33
C THR A 165 -8.57 -5.25 -23.46
N LEU A 166 -7.35 -5.80 -23.31
CA LEU A 166 -6.11 -5.05 -23.55
C LEU A 166 -5.93 -4.67 -25.03
N GLU A 167 -6.21 -5.59 -25.96
CA GLU A 167 -6.04 -5.37 -27.40
C GLU A 167 -7.03 -4.31 -27.94
N SER A 168 -8.25 -4.28 -27.38
CA SER A 168 -9.29 -3.29 -27.71
C SER A 168 -9.16 -1.94 -26.98
N LEU A 169 -8.27 -1.83 -25.99
CA LEU A 169 -8.11 -0.64 -25.16
C LEU A 169 -7.65 0.59 -25.97
N SER A 170 -8.46 1.63 -26.04
CA SER A 170 -8.13 2.89 -26.74
C SER A 170 -7.12 3.73 -25.96
N LEU A 171 -6.32 4.57 -26.63
CA LEU A 171 -5.36 5.46 -25.95
C LEU A 171 -6.04 6.41 -24.94
N SER A 172 -7.27 6.85 -25.24
CA SER A 172 -8.07 7.68 -24.34
C SER A 172 -8.42 6.93 -23.05
N ASN A 173 -8.84 5.66 -23.18
CA ASN A 173 -9.13 4.81 -22.03
C ASN A 173 -7.85 4.55 -21.21
N MET A 174 -6.70 4.29 -21.84
CA MET A 174 -5.42 4.12 -21.13
C MET A 174 -5.05 5.35 -20.27
N LYS A 175 -5.26 6.56 -20.79
CA LYS A 175 -5.04 7.81 -20.05
C LYS A 175 -5.98 7.90 -18.83
N LYS A 176 -7.27 7.70 -19.05
CA LYS A 176 -8.28 7.71 -17.97
C LYS A 176 -8.02 6.63 -16.90
N MET A 177 -7.60 5.42 -17.31
CA MET A 177 -7.16 4.35 -16.40
C MET A 177 -5.99 4.82 -15.52
N SER A 178 -5.00 5.52 -16.10
CA SER A 178 -3.84 6.01 -15.35
C SER A 178 -4.20 7.11 -14.35
N GLU A 179 -5.13 7.99 -14.70
CA GLU A 179 -5.67 9.03 -13.81
C GLU A 179 -6.38 8.39 -12.60
N ILE A 180 -7.20 7.37 -12.84
CA ILE A 180 -7.85 6.57 -11.79
C ILE A 180 -6.83 5.89 -10.87
N LEU A 181 -5.81 5.22 -11.45
CA LEU A 181 -4.78 4.56 -10.64
C LEU A 181 -3.93 5.56 -9.84
N GLN A 182 -3.69 6.77 -10.36
CA GLN A 182 -2.99 7.84 -9.63
C GLN A 182 -3.83 8.42 -8.49
N GLU A 183 -5.14 8.56 -8.67
CA GLU A 183 -6.08 8.93 -7.60
C GLU A 183 -6.10 7.88 -6.49
N LEU A 184 -6.32 6.62 -6.87
CA LEU A 184 -6.27 5.47 -5.96
C LEU A 184 -4.90 5.34 -5.25
N SER A 185 -3.81 5.72 -5.92
CA SER A 185 -2.45 5.73 -5.34
C SER A 185 -2.26 6.71 -4.18
N ARG A 186 -3.21 7.61 -3.90
CA ARG A 186 -3.14 8.53 -2.75
C ARG A 186 -3.43 7.86 -1.42
N THR A 187 -4.24 6.79 -1.40
CA THR A 187 -4.67 6.12 -0.15
C THR A 187 -3.94 4.80 0.10
N GLY A 188 -3.55 4.09 -0.96
CA GLY A 188 -2.74 2.87 -0.90
C GLY A 188 -1.97 2.64 -2.20
N LYS A 189 -1.05 1.68 -2.23
CA LYS A 189 -0.21 1.43 -3.43
C LYS A 189 -1.04 0.79 -4.54
N TRP A 190 -1.10 1.40 -5.72
CA TRP A 190 -1.76 0.84 -6.90
C TRP A 190 -0.81 0.66 -8.08
N LYS A 191 -1.02 -0.42 -8.85
CA LYS A 191 -0.25 -0.73 -10.06
C LYS A 191 -1.13 -1.27 -11.18
N TRP A 192 -0.73 -1.02 -12.41
CA TRP A 192 -1.12 -1.83 -13.57
C TRP A 192 -0.07 -2.94 -13.74
N MET A 193 -0.49 -4.20 -13.65
CA MET A 193 0.36 -5.36 -13.95
C MET A 193 0.08 -5.89 -15.36
N LEU A 194 1.16 -6.27 -16.06
CA LEU A 194 1.12 -6.73 -17.45
C LEU A 194 1.99 -7.97 -17.62
N HIS A 195 1.47 -9.03 -18.24
CA HIS A 195 2.29 -10.19 -18.60
C HIS A 195 3.41 -9.82 -19.57
N TYR A 196 4.49 -10.61 -19.57
CA TYR A 196 5.60 -10.39 -20.50
C TYR A 196 5.15 -10.53 -21.96
N ARG A 197 4.30 -11.51 -22.29
CA ARG A 197 3.70 -11.73 -23.63
C ARG A 197 2.89 -10.54 -24.11
N ASP A 198 2.19 -9.88 -23.19
CA ASP A 198 1.34 -8.73 -23.50
C ASP A 198 2.22 -7.48 -23.70
N SER A 199 3.24 -7.27 -22.87
CA SER A 199 4.26 -6.24 -23.09
C SER A 199 5.00 -6.42 -24.42
N ARG A 200 5.36 -7.66 -24.78
CA ARG A 200 5.99 -7.98 -26.09
C ARG A 200 5.03 -7.67 -27.24
N TRP A 201 3.79 -8.14 -27.16
CA TRP A 201 2.78 -7.90 -28.19
C TRP A 201 2.57 -6.40 -28.46
N ILE A 202 2.46 -5.56 -27.42
CA ILE A 202 2.36 -4.10 -27.59
C ILE A 202 3.62 -3.54 -28.27
N LYS A 203 4.81 -4.00 -27.87
CA LYS A 203 6.09 -3.54 -28.44
C LYS A 203 6.24 -3.87 -29.93
N GLU A 204 5.72 -5.02 -30.37
CA GLU A 204 5.76 -5.51 -31.75
C GLU A 204 4.69 -4.89 -32.65
N ASN A 205 3.49 -4.62 -32.10
CA ASN A 205 2.37 -4.01 -32.83
C ASN A 205 2.46 -2.48 -32.93
N ALA A 206 3.34 -1.82 -32.17
CA ALA A 206 3.57 -0.38 -32.20
C ALA A 206 4.01 0.20 -33.57
N ARG A 207 4.30 -0.64 -34.56
CA ARG A 207 4.60 -0.25 -35.96
C ARG A 207 3.37 -0.22 -36.87
N LEU A 208 2.22 -0.74 -36.44
CA LEU A 208 1.03 -0.91 -37.28
C LEU A 208 0.23 0.39 -37.48
N SER A 209 0.27 1.31 -36.50
CA SER A 209 -0.42 2.60 -36.59
C SER A 209 0.24 3.65 -35.70
N ALA A 210 -0.09 4.93 -35.94
CA ALA A 210 0.31 6.03 -35.06
C ALA A 210 -0.23 5.83 -33.63
N GLU A 211 -1.50 5.44 -33.49
CA GLU A 211 -2.11 5.16 -32.18
C GLU A 211 -1.36 4.02 -31.45
N ALA A 212 -1.01 2.93 -32.14
CA ALA A 212 -0.26 1.83 -31.52
C ALA A 212 1.13 2.26 -31.01
N LYS A 213 1.79 3.18 -31.74
CA LYS A 213 3.05 3.79 -31.31
C LYS A 213 2.85 4.67 -30.07
N GLU A 214 1.76 5.44 -30.02
CA GLU A 214 1.42 6.28 -28.86
C GLU A 214 1.04 5.44 -27.63
N LYS A 215 0.27 4.36 -27.78
CA LYS A 215 -0.04 3.40 -26.68
C LYS A 215 1.23 2.82 -26.05
N LYS A 216 2.19 2.40 -26.89
CA LYS A 216 3.50 1.93 -26.41
C LYS A 216 4.27 3.04 -25.68
N HIS A 217 4.31 4.25 -26.22
CA HIS A 217 5.02 5.36 -25.58
C HIS A 217 4.42 5.71 -24.22
N PHE A 218 3.09 5.75 -24.15
CA PHE A 218 2.35 5.99 -22.91
C PHE A 218 2.63 4.92 -21.85
N LEU A 219 2.65 3.63 -22.21
CA LEU A 219 2.99 2.56 -21.26
C LEU A 219 4.45 2.64 -20.76
N ASN A 220 5.39 3.06 -21.61
CA ASN A 220 6.75 3.33 -21.15
C ASN A 220 6.77 4.46 -20.11
N GLN A 221 6.02 5.54 -20.32
CA GLN A 221 5.87 6.63 -19.34
C GLN A 221 5.25 6.11 -18.03
N CYS A 222 4.18 5.31 -18.09
CA CYS A 222 3.59 4.68 -16.91
C CYS A 222 4.58 3.79 -16.15
N HIS A 223 5.48 3.09 -16.84
CA HIS A 223 6.53 2.28 -16.24
C HIS A 223 7.62 3.15 -15.58
N GLU A 224 8.06 4.22 -16.25
CA GLU A 224 9.05 5.17 -15.74
C GLU A 224 8.59 5.87 -14.44
N VAL A 225 7.29 6.15 -14.29
CA VAL A 225 6.71 6.70 -13.04
C VAL A 225 6.28 5.63 -12.03
N GLY A 226 6.56 4.35 -12.28
CA GLY A 226 6.27 3.23 -11.36
C GLY A 226 4.81 2.78 -11.29
N LEU A 227 3.95 3.27 -12.18
CA LEU A 227 2.52 2.92 -12.25
C LEU A 227 2.27 1.61 -13.00
N LEU A 228 3.13 1.26 -13.97
CA LEU A 228 3.07 0.00 -14.73
C LEU A 228 4.21 -0.94 -14.30
N GLU A 229 3.87 -2.18 -14.03
CA GLU A 229 4.81 -3.28 -13.81
C GLU A 229 4.64 -4.36 -14.88
N VAL A 230 5.74 -4.76 -15.51
CA VAL A 230 5.76 -5.91 -16.42
C VAL A 230 6.28 -7.11 -15.64
N LEU A 231 5.46 -8.16 -15.56
CA LEU A 231 5.81 -9.38 -14.84
C LEU A 231 7.02 -10.08 -15.50
N PRO A 232 7.87 -10.78 -14.71
CA PRO A 232 8.87 -11.71 -15.25
C PRO A 232 8.21 -12.79 -16.12
N TYR A 233 8.96 -13.40 -17.03
CA TYR A 233 8.46 -14.49 -17.87
C TYR A 233 7.99 -15.68 -17.03
N HIS A 234 6.75 -16.14 -17.23
CA HIS A 234 6.20 -17.33 -16.57
C HIS A 234 5.23 -18.12 -17.48
N GLU A 235 4.54 -19.11 -16.92
CA GLU A 235 3.71 -20.08 -17.66
C GLU A 235 2.61 -19.49 -18.55
N CYS A 236 2.15 -18.27 -18.25
CA CYS A 236 1.16 -17.56 -19.06
C CYS A 236 1.75 -17.04 -20.38
N ASP A 237 3.06 -16.85 -20.42
CA ASP A 237 3.85 -16.40 -21.56
C ASP A 237 4.33 -17.56 -22.46
N LEU A 238 3.93 -18.80 -22.15
CA LEU A 238 4.17 -19.97 -23.00
C LEU A 238 3.28 -19.91 -24.24
N MET A 239 3.91 -19.86 -25.42
CA MET A 239 3.23 -19.81 -26.72
C MET A 239 2.44 -21.09 -27.07
N SER A 240 2.55 -22.14 -26.25
CA SER A 240 1.77 -23.38 -26.37
C SER A 240 0.36 -23.31 -25.79
N LYS A 241 0.04 -22.25 -25.03
CA LYS A 241 -1.32 -21.97 -24.53
C LYS A 241 -1.90 -20.77 -25.26
N ASP A 242 -3.03 -20.96 -25.95
CA ASP A 242 -3.74 -19.88 -26.64
C ASP A 242 -4.06 -18.71 -25.69
N GLN A 243 -4.54 -19.03 -24.48
CA GLN A 243 -4.80 -18.08 -23.41
C GLN A 243 -4.04 -18.40 -22.12
N PRO A 244 -3.62 -17.38 -21.35
CA PRO A 244 -3.15 -17.53 -19.98
C PRO A 244 -4.17 -18.23 -19.07
N ASP A 245 -3.68 -18.97 -18.08
CA ASP A 245 -4.48 -19.30 -16.90
C ASP A 245 -4.45 -18.08 -15.96
N TYR A 246 -5.38 -17.15 -16.20
CA TYR A 246 -5.48 -15.91 -15.44
C TYR A 246 -5.84 -16.16 -13.98
N LEU A 247 -6.63 -17.18 -13.66
CA LEU A 247 -7.05 -17.47 -12.28
C LEU A 247 -5.85 -17.90 -11.44
N THR A 248 -5.14 -18.94 -11.88
CA THR A 248 -3.92 -19.43 -11.19
C THR A 248 -2.85 -18.34 -11.12
N CYS A 249 -2.70 -17.52 -12.17
CA CYS A 249 -1.78 -16.39 -12.16
C CYS A 249 -2.15 -15.34 -11.10
N LEU A 250 -3.41 -14.92 -11.04
CA LEU A 250 -3.88 -13.87 -10.14
C LEU A 250 -3.91 -14.32 -8.67
N VAL A 251 -4.22 -15.59 -8.41
CA VAL A 251 -4.07 -16.21 -7.08
C VAL A 251 -2.61 -16.13 -6.61
N ARG A 252 -1.65 -16.53 -7.46
CA ARG A 252 -0.22 -16.44 -7.13
C ARG A 252 0.24 -14.98 -6.95
N LEU A 253 -0.24 -14.05 -7.77
CA LEU A 253 0.08 -12.62 -7.64
C LEU A 253 -0.52 -11.99 -6.38
N GLN A 254 -1.69 -12.45 -5.95
CA GLN A 254 -2.31 -12.07 -4.67
C GLN A 254 -1.42 -12.46 -3.49
N VAL A 255 -0.89 -13.68 -3.46
CA VAL A 255 0.09 -14.13 -2.45
C VAL A 255 1.38 -13.29 -2.52
N GLN A 256 1.94 -13.10 -3.72
CA GLN A 256 3.17 -12.30 -3.91
C GLN A 256 3.01 -10.82 -3.54
N ASN A 257 1.79 -10.31 -3.53
CA ASN A 257 1.45 -8.94 -3.17
C ASN A 257 0.47 -8.91 -1.98
N ILE A 258 0.69 -9.75 -0.97
CA ILE A 258 -0.27 -9.99 0.14
C ILE A 258 -0.73 -8.73 0.88
N SER A 259 0.05 -7.64 0.86
CA SER A 259 -0.35 -6.34 1.42
C SER A 259 -1.35 -5.54 0.57
N ALA A 260 -1.49 -5.87 -0.72
CA ALA A 260 -2.40 -5.22 -1.66
C ALA A 260 -3.81 -5.80 -1.51
N ARG A 261 -4.76 -4.98 -1.05
CA ARG A 261 -6.13 -5.43 -0.75
C ARG A 261 -6.90 -5.87 -2.00
N TYR A 262 -6.70 -5.23 -3.16
CA TYR A 262 -7.54 -5.48 -4.33
C TYR A 262 -6.74 -5.93 -5.58
N PRO A 263 -6.58 -7.24 -5.81
CA PRO A 263 -6.37 -7.79 -7.15
C PRO A 263 -7.64 -7.57 -7.99
N VAL A 264 -7.53 -6.80 -9.08
CA VAL A 264 -8.66 -6.50 -9.97
C VAL A 264 -8.38 -7.06 -11.37
N PHE A 265 -9.24 -7.96 -11.84
CA PHE A 265 -9.18 -8.50 -13.18
C PHE A 265 -10.19 -7.78 -14.08
N ILE A 266 -9.68 -7.07 -15.09
CA ILE A 266 -10.47 -6.36 -16.07
C ILE A 266 -10.76 -7.30 -17.24
N THR A 267 -11.99 -7.80 -17.29
CA THR A 267 -12.46 -8.80 -18.25
C THR A 267 -13.98 -8.67 -18.45
N ASP A 268 -14.48 -9.12 -19.59
CA ASP A 268 -15.92 -9.32 -19.83
C ASP A 268 -16.39 -10.73 -19.41
N THR A 269 -15.49 -11.58 -18.88
CA THR A 269 -15.79 -12.94 -18.39
C THR A 269 -16.49 -12.92 -17.03
N THR A 270 -17.56 -13.71 -16.87
CA THR A 270 -18.38 -13.76 -15.65
C THR A 270 -18.11 -15.00 -14.78
N ASP A 271 -16.87 -15.47 -14.71
CA ASP A 271 -16.52 -16.66 -13.91
C ASP A 271 -16.48 -16.31 -12.41
N SER A 272 -17.31 -16.99 -11.62
CA SER A 272 -17.39 -16.81 -10.17
C SER A 272 -16.15 -17.31 -9.43
N ALA A 273 -15.34 -18.19 -10.02
CA ALA A 273 -14.14 -18.74 -9.40
C ALA A 273 -13.13 -17.64 -9.00
N PHE A 274 -13.03 -16.55 -9.77
CA PHE A 274 -12.24 -15.38 -9.39
C PHE A 274 -12.72 -14.78 -8.06
N GLY A 275 -14.04 -14.59 -7.90
CA GLY A 275 -14.62 -14.04 -6.68
C GLY A 275 -14.41 -14.95 -5.48
N THR A 276 -14.61 -16.27 -5.64
CA THR A 276 -14.31 -17.27 -4.60
C THR A 276 -12.85 -17.17 -4.12
N ASN A 277 -11.91 -16.93 -5.03
CA ASN A 277 -10.47 -16.78 -4.73
C ASN A 277 -10.06 -15.35 -4.31
N GLY A 278 -11.00 -14.46 -3.98
CA GLY A 278 -10.71 -13.10 -3.50
C GLY A 278 -10.32 -12.09 -4.58
N ILE A 279 -10.45 -12.44 -5.86
CA ILE A 279 -10.11 -11.59 -7.01
C ILE A 279 -11.36 -10.82 -7.47
N LEU A 280 -11.26 -9.50 -7.61
CA LEU A 280 -12.37 -8.66 -8.07
C LEU A 280 -12.42 -8.63 -9.60
N THR A 281 -13.48 -9.17 -10.21
CA THR A 281 -13.73 -9.04 -11.65
C THR A 281 -14.55 -7.79 -11.97
N MET A 282 -14.16 -7.03 -12.99
CA MET A 282 -14.90 -5.86 -13.49
C MET A 282 -14.75 -5.73 -15.01
N THR A 283 -15.77 -5.25 -15.71
CA THR A 283 -15.61 -4.82 -17.10
C THR A 283 -14.81 -3.52 -17.19
N LEU A 284 -14.19 -3.25 -18.34
CA LEU A 284 -13.50 -1.98 -18.59
C LEU A 284 -14.45 -0.77 -18.40
N SER A 285 -15.70 -0.86 -18.84
CA SER A 285 -16.68 0.21 -18.66
C SER A 285 -16.94 0.49 -17.18
N SER A 286 -17.20 -0.57 -16.40
CA SER A 286 -17.47 -0.48 -14.96
C SER A 286 -16.31 0.16 -14.19
N PHE A 287 -15.06 -0.24 -14.50
CA PHE A 287 -13.88 0.37 -13.86
C PHE A 287 -13.72 1.85 -14.24
N LEU A 288 -13.91 2.20 -15.52
CA LEU A 288 -13.81 3.60 -15.99
C LEU A 288 -14.92 4.52 -15.48
N THR A 289 -16.03 3.98 -14.96
CA THR A 289 -17.13 4.75 -14.34
C THR A 289 -17.22 4.56 -12.82
N CYS A 290 -16.25 3.88 -12.23
CA CYS A 290 -16.28 3.44 -10.85
C CYS A 290 -16.22 4.61 -9.86
N SER A 291 -17.09 4.60 -8.84
CA SER A 291 -16.93 5.46 -7.66
C SER A 291 -15.81 4.89 -6.80
N LEU A 292 -14.65 5.54 -6.83
CA LEU A 292 -13.41 5.05 -6.21
C LEU A 292 -13.58 4.91 -4.68
N SER A 293 -14.25 5.88 -4.06
CA SER A 293 -14.53 5.92 -2.63
C SER A 293 -15.54 4.88 -2.15
N GLU A 294 -16.34 4.30 -3.04
CA GLU A 294 -17.34 3.28 -2.68
C GLU A 294 -16.85 1.86 -2.96
N THR A 295 -16.03 1.68 -4.01
CA THR A 295 -15.60 0.34 -4.47
C THR A 295 -14.27 -0.10 -3.87
N PHE A 296 -13.41 0.85 -3.51
CA PHE A 296 -12.08 0.59 -2.94
C PHE A 296 -11.89 1.25 -1.57
N ALA A 297 -12.99 1.49 -0.85
CA ALA A 297 -12.96 1.92 0.54
C ALA A 297 -12.17 0.94 1.41
N VAL A 298 -11.34 1.49 2.28
CA VAL A 298 -10.73 0.86 3.46
C VAL A 298 -10.67 1.91 4.55
#